data_AF-A0A1H8WC66-F1
#
_entry.id   AF-A0A1H8WC66-F1
#
_cell.length_a   1.000
_cell.length_b   1.000
_cell.length_c   1.000
_cell.angle_alpha   90.00
_cell.angle_beta   90.00
_cell.angle_gamma   90.00
#
_symmetry.space_group_name_H-M   'P 1'
#
loop_
_entity.id
_entity.type
_entity.pdbx_description
1 polymer ?
#
loop_
_entity_poly.entity_id
_entity_poly.type
_entity_poly.pdbx_seq_one_letter_code
_entity_poly.pdbx_strand_id
1 'polypeptide(L)'
;MKPTLLLPRYFKIIGFITAATGIIIGALFEFDDRYLPFLDYNSGYRSPPLVGLGGGDNFTDEVATTLAILGLMLIGFSKFKLENQQTAILRLKALYWAVLVNVGLIAILMLNVINFSHSTGFAVDDNLISLLLIFIGRLYYLRLKRKKQTSVFYLSYLPFNLVGKITAIIFIIGLSIIIGFDLKIGPEYLLYFILPCMLLWIWSKEKNEDADVELIRLKTMRLSVLINCVIFVVLTWTIYGVAYLTVQFVALISVQLVFVIIFYALIYKASKSDDKGPPITAPVMS
;
A
#
# COMPACT_ATOMS: atom_id res chain seq x y z
N MET A 1 -22.82 11.26 9.34
CA MET A 1 -21.41 11.14 8.88
C MET A 1 -21.16 12.14 7.76
N LYS A 2 -20.14 13.00 7.85
CA LYS A 2 -19.78 13.91 6.74
C LYS A 2 -19.24 13.08 5.56
N PRO A 3 -19.59 13.41 4.31
CA PRO A 3 -19.07 12.71 3.14
C PRO A 3 -17.55 12.85 3.11
N THR A 4 -16.84 11.73 3.00
CA THR A 4 -15.40 11.74 2.80
C THR A 4 -15.10 12.49 1.50
N LEU A 5 -14.10 13.37 1.53
CA LEU A 5 -13.66 14.11 0.34
C LEU A 5 -13.12 13.08 -0.67
N LEU A 6 -13.91 12.79 -1.70
CA LEU A 6 -13.55 11.98 -2.86
C LEU A 6 -13.34 12.92 -4.03
N LEU A 7 -12.44 12.55 -4.94
CA LEU A 7 -12.16 13.37 -6.12
C LEU A 7 -13.42 13.49 -7.01
N PRO A 8 -13.68 14.67 -7.60
CA PRO A 8 -14.73 14.84 -8.58
C PRO A 8 -14.69 13.82 -9.73
N ARG A 9 -15.85 13.56 -10.34
CA ARG A 9 -15.98 12.49 -11.36
C ARG A 9 -15.06 12.65 -12.57
N TYR A 10 -14.78 13.88 -12.99
CA TYR A 10 -13.97 14.14 -14.20
C TYR A 10 -12.53 13.66 -14.07
N PHE A 11 -11.97 13.61 -12.85
CA PHE A 11 -10.65 13.04 -12.58
C PHE A 11 -10.54 11.56 -12.96
N LYS A 12 -11.66 10.84 -13.09
CA LYS A 12 -11.65 9.44 -13.53
C LYS A 12 -11.19 9.29 -14.98
N ILE A 13 -11.65 10.17 -15.88
CA ILE A 13 -11.26 10.14 -17.30
C ILE A 13 -9.79 10.52 -17.42
N ILE A 14 -9.38 11.59 -16.72
CA ILE A 14 -7.97 12.00 -16.63
C ILE A 14 -7.13 10.82 -16.13
N GLY A 15 -7.55 10.17 -15.04
CA GLY A 15 -6.87 9.02 -14.48
C GLY A 15 -6.72 7.85 -15.45
N PHE A 16 -7.74 7.54 -16.25
CA PHE A 16 -7.64 6.50 -17.28
C PHE A 16 -6.60 6.84 -18.35
N ILE A 17 -6.60 8.09 -18.84
CA ILE A 17 -5.62 8.54 -19.83
C ILE A 17 -4.21 8.48 -19.22
N THR A 18 -4.01 9.09 -18.05
CA THR A 18 -2.70 9.13 -17.36
C THR A 18 -2.19 7.73 -17.02
N ALA A 19 -3.03 6.84 -16.48
CA ALA A 19 -2.64 5.47 -16.15
C ALA A 19 -2.30 4.67 -17.40
N ALA A 20 -3.11 4.77 -18.46
CA ALA A 20 -2.83 4.08 -19.72
C ALA A 20 -1.52 4.57 -20.33
N THR A 21 -1.26 5.88 -20.35
CA THR A 21 0.01 6.44 -20.82
C THR A 21 1.18 5.90 -20.00
N GLY A 22 1.11 5.94 -18.67
CA GLY A 22 2.19 5.43 -17.80
C GLY A 22 2.46 3.93 -18.01
N ILE A 23 1.41 3.11 -18.06
CA ILE A 23 1.53 1.66 -18.27
C ILE A 23 2.08 1.34 -19.67
N ILE A 24 1.65 2.06 -20.71
CA ILE A 24 2.16 1.84 -22.09
C ILE A 24 3.64 2.22 -22.17
N ILE A 25 4.04 3.38 -21.63
CA ILE A 25 5.45 3.80 -21.61
C ILE A 25 6.29 2.79 -20.83
N GLY A 26 5.84 2.39 -19.62
CA GLY A 26 6.55 1.42 -18.80
C GLY A 26 6.69 0.06 -19.48
N ALA A 27 5.64 -0.43 -20.13
CA ALA A 27 5.72 -1.69 -20.87
C ALA A 27 6.65 -1.63 -22.09
N LEU A 28 6.67 -0.50 -22.82
CA LEU A 28 7.61 -0.32 -23.94
C LEU A 28 9.06 -0.22 -23.47
N PHE A 29 9.29 0.39 -22.31
CA PHE A 29 10.60 0.47 -21.70
C PHE A 29 11.08 -0.90 -21.21
N GLU A 30 10.25 -1.62 -20.44
CA GLU A 30 10.60 -2.90 -19.81
C GLU A 30 10.74 -4.06 -20.81
N PHE A 31 9.90 -4.11 -21.85
CA PHE A 31 9.84 -5.28 -22.75
C PHE A 31 10.49 -5.06 -24.13
N ASP A 32 10.75 -3.82 -24.53
CA ASP A 32 11.30 -3.47 -25.85
C ASP A 32 12.47 -2.47 -25.76
N ASP A 33 13.00 -2.25 -24.55
CA ASP A 33 14.11 -1.33 -24.23
C ASP A 33 13.92 0.08 -24.82
N ARG A 34 12.66 0.50 -25.04
CA ARG A 34 12.34 1.80 -25.62
C ARG A 34 12.27 2.87 -24.55
N TYR A 35 13.18 3.82 -24.64
CA TYR A 35 13.19 5.01 -23.79
C TYR A 35 12.79 6.27 -24.56
N LEU A 36 12.41 7.32 -23.83
CA LEU A 36 12.08 8.63 -24.36
C LEU A 36 13.36 9.50 -24.42
N PRO A 37 13.86 9.88 -25.61
CA PRO A 37 15.17 10.56 -25.72
C PRO A 37 15.22 11.95 -25.06
N PHE A 38 14.07 12.61 -24.93
CA PHE A 38 14.01 13.93 -24.26
C PHE A 38 14.14 13.83 -22.73
N LEU A 39 14.12 12.61 -22.17
CA LEU A 39 14.34 12.32 -20.75
C LEU A 39 15.78 11.86 -20.47
N ASP A 40 16.65 11.83 -21.47
CA ASP A 40 18.07 11.56 -21.28
C ASP A 40 18.74 12.69 -20.50
N TYR A 41 19.37 12.35 -19.37
CA TYR A 41 20.13 13.29 -18.56
C TYR A 41 21.62 12.97 -18.63
N ASN A 42 22.29 13.65 -19.56
CA ASN A 42 23.72 13.51 -19.74
C ASN A 42 24.47 14.66 -19.05
N SER A 43 24.66 14.56 -17.73
CA SER A 43 25.28 15.63 -16.95
C SER A 43 26.80 15.61 -16.92
N GLY A 44 27.46 14.55 -17.40
CA GLY A 44 28.93 14.42 -17.35
C GLY A 44 29.53 14.37 -15.93
N TYR A 45 28.73 14.50 -14.88
CA TYR A 45 29.15 14.45 -13.48
C TYR A 45 28.82 13.06 -12.89
N ARG A 46 29.81 12.41 -12.27
CA ARG A 46 29.54 11.29 -11.35
C ARG A 46 28.91 11.86 -10.09
N SER A 47 27.61 11.67 -9.93
CA SER A 47 26.89 12.10 -8.73
C SER A 47 27.21 11.20 -7.54
N PRO A 48 26.97 11.70 -6.30
CA PRO A 48 27.15 10.92 -5.09
C PRO A 48 26.25 9.67 -5.06
N PRO A 49 26.67 8.57 -4.40
CA PRO A 49 25.94 7.29 -4.38
C PRO A 49 24.48 7.37 -3.91
N LEU A 50 24.13 8.41 -3.15
CA LEU A 50 22.81 8.60 -2.55
C LEU A 50 21.83 9.36 -3.46
N VAL A 51 22.35 10.13 -4.41
CA VAL A 51 21.56 10.95 -5.36
C VAL A 51 21.59 10.35 -6.76
N GLY A 52 22.57 9.51 -7.08
CA GLY A 52 22.65 8.65 -8.26
C GLY A 52 22.18 9.23 -9.60
N LEU A 53 22.20 10.55 -9.77
CA LEU A 53 22.08 11.26 -11.04
C LEU A 53 23.40 11.08 -11.81
N GLY A 54 23.74 9.85 -12.16
CA GLY A 54 24.95 9.56 -12.92
C GLY A 54 24.85 10.27 -14.26
N GLY A 55 25.97 10.76 -14.79
CA GLY A 55 25.98 11.20 -16.19
C GLY A 55 25.60 10.03 -17.08
N GLY A 56 24.43 10.09 -17.73
CA GLY A 56 23.94 9.09 -18.69
C GLY A 56 22.64 8.37 -18.33
N ASP A 57 21.94 8.75 -17.26
CA ASP A 57 20.66 8.12 -16.88
C ASP A 57 19.48 8.69 -17.68
N ASN A 58 18.46 7.85 -17.94
CA ASN A 58 17.24 8.23 -18.63
C ASN A 58 16.04 8.06 -17.69
N PHE A 59 15.20 9.09 -17.56
CA PHE A 59 14.10 9.07 -16.58
C PHE A 59 12.76 8.45 -17.06
N THR A 60 12.81 7.54 -18.04
CA THR A 60 11.57 7.02 -18.66
C THR A 60 10.77 6.18 -17.68
N ASP A 61 11.42 5.34 -16.88
CA ASP A 61 10.79 4.48 -15.90
C ASP A 61 10.22 5.26 -14.70
N GLU A 62 10.87 6.32 -14.23
CA GLU A 62 10.32 7.19 -13.18
C GLU A 62 9.07 7.91 -13.66
N VAL A 63 9.09 8.42 -14.90
CA VAL A 63 7.92 9.04 -15.52
C VAL A 63 6.81 8.03 -15.71
N ALA A 64 7.10 6.85 -16.25
CA ALA A 64 6.12 5.78 -16.45
C ALA A 64 5.45 5.37 -15.14
N THR A 65 6.26 5.09 -14.12
CA THR A 65 5.83 4.69 -12.77
C THR A 65 4.99 5.77 -12.11
N THR A 66 5.42 7.04 -12.20
CA THR A 66 4.68 8.18 -11.65
C THR A 66 3.32 8.34 -12.32
N LEU A 67 3.27 8.30 -13.66
CA LEU A 67 2.02 8.41 -14.42
C LEU A 67 1.07 7.23 -14.10
N ALA A 68 1.59 6.01 -14.00
CA ALA A 68 0.81 4.83 -13.66
C ALA A 68 0.19 4.97 -12.25
N ILE A 69 0.99 5.27 -11.23
CA ILE A 69 0.50 5.41 -9.85
C ILE A 69 -0.51 6.55 -9.74
N LEU A 70 -0.18 7.75 -10.24
CA LEU A 70 -1.08 8.90 -10.18
C LEU A 70 -2.39 8.63 -10.94
N GLY A 71 -2.30 8.06 -12.14
CA GLY A 71 -3.46 7.70 -12.93
C GLY A 71 -4.38 6.70 -12.22
N LEU A 72 -3.81 5.62 -11.67
CA LEU A 72 -4.56 4.61 -10.92
C LEU A 72 -5.18 5.17 -9.65
N MET A 73 -4.47 6.03 -8.91
CA MET A 73 -5.04 6.77 -7.77
C MET A 73 -6.25 7.61 -8.19
N LEU A 74 -6.13 8.37 -9.28
CA LEU A 74 -7.24 9.18 -9.80
C LEU A 74 -8.44 8.30 -10.16
N ILE A 75 -8.24 7.14 -10.80
CA ILE A 75 -9.34 6.21 -11.14
C ILE A 75 -10.04 5.70 -9.87
N GLY A 76 -9.26 5.17 -8.92
CA GLY A 76 -9.77 4.47 -7.74
C GLY A 76 -10.45 5.40 -6.73
N PHE A 77 -9.93 6.62 -6.56
CA PHE A 77 -10.41 7.59 -5.57
C PHE A 77 -11.39 8.64 -6.13
N SER A 78 -11.71 8.59 -7.42
CA SER A 78 -12.75 9.42 -8.03
C SER A 78 -14.18 8.89 -7.80
N LYS A 79 -15.11 9.82 -7.55
CA LYS A 79 -16.54 9.54 -7.37
C LYS A 79 -17.15 8.80 -8.56
N PHE A 80 -18.12 7.94 -8.29
CA PHE A 80 -19.04 7.44 -9.30
C PHE A 80 -20.16 8.46 -9.60
N LYS A 81 -20.91 8.25 -10.69
CA LYS A 81 -22.05 9.12 -11.08
C LYS A 81 -23.11 9.21 -9.97
N LEU A 82 -23.39 8.09 -9.32
CA LEU A 82 -24.28 8.00 -8.17
C LEU A 82 -23.47 7.48 -6.97
N GLU A 83 -22.78 8.40 -6.30
CA GLU A 83 -21.99 8.09 -5.11
C GLU A 83 -22.86 8.25 -3.85
N ASN A 84 -23.05 7.17 -3.10
CA ASN A 84 -23.74 7.19 -1.80
C ASN A 84 -22.82 6.62 -0.70
N GLN A 85 -23.27 6.68 0.56
CA GLN A 85 -22.48 6.19 1.70
C GLN A 85 -22.11 4.70 1.56
N GLN A 86 -23.01 3.87 1.04
CA GLN A 86 -22.75 2.45 0.83
C GLN A 86 -21.62 2.23 -0.18
N THR A 87 -21.59 3.01 -1.27
CA THR A 87 -20.54 2.95 -2.29
C THR A 87 -19.20 3.43 -1.73
N ALA A 88 -19.22 4.44 -0.85
CA ALA A 88 -18.02 4.90 -0.16
C ALA A 88 -17.44 3.80 0.75
N ILE A 89 -18.29 3.09 1.51
CA ILE A 89 -17.85 1.96 2.35
C ILE A 89 -17.37 0.79 1.50
N LEU A 90 -18.09 0.47 0.42
CA LEU A 90 -17.69 -0.57 -0.54
C LEU A 90 -16.28 -0.32 -1.08
N ARG A 91 -15.96 0.93 -1.40
CA ARG A 91 -14.62 1.33 -1.86
C ARG A 91 -13.55 1.06 -0.80
N LEU A 92 -13.80 1.41 0.45
CA LEU A 92 -12.86 1.14 1.53
C LEU A 92 -12.64 -0.37 1.73
N LYS A 93 -13.71 -1.16 1.68
CA LYS A 93 -13.64 -2.62 1.79
C LYS A 93 -12.91 -3.26 0.62
N ALA A 94 -13.14 -2.78 -0.60
CA ALA A 94 -12.42 -3.22 -1.80
C ALA A 94 -10.93 -2.92 -1.70
N LEU A 95 -10.55 -1.74 -1.22
CA LEU A 95 -9.15 -1.36 -1.03
C LEU A 95 -8.49 -2.21 0.05
N TYR A 96 -9.13 -2.38 1.20
CA TYR A 96 -8.60 -3.22 2.28
C TYR A 96 -8.40 -4.67 1.81
N TRP A 97 -9.38 -5.23 1.11
CA TRP A 97 -9.25 -6.56 0.50
C TRP A 97 -8.11 -6.64 -0.51
N ALA A 98 -7.93 -5.62 -1.35
CA ALA A 98 -6.86 -5.56 -2.33
C ALA A 98 -5.48 -5.56 -1.68
N VAL A 99 -5.30 -4.82 -0.57
CA VAL A 99 -4.04 -4.85 0.19
C VAL A 99 -3.76 -6.25 0.73
N LEU A 100 -4.75 -6.92 1.32
CA LEU A 100 -4.57 -8.29 1.82
C LEU A 100 -4.19 -9.27 0.72
N VAL A 101 -4.86 -9.20 -0.43
CA VAL A 101 -4.58 -10.08 -1.58
C VAL A 101 -3.23 -9.79 -2.17
N ASN A 102 -2.86 -8.51 -2.32
CA ASN A 102 -1.57 -8.12 -2.86
C ASN A 102 -0.42 -8.61 -1.97
N VAL A 103 -0.53 -8.42 -0.65
CA VAL A 103 0.48 -8.94 0.30
C VAL A 103 0.54 -10.46 0.27
N GLY A 104 -0.61 -11.14 0.25
CA GLY A 104 -0.65 -12.60 0.16
C GLY A 104 -0.01 -13.11 -1.13
N LEU A 105 -0.27 -12.46 -2.26
CA LEU A 105 0.30 -12.81 -3.55
C LEU A 105 1.82 -12.61 -3.54
N ILE A 106 2.33 -11.48 -3.04
CA ILE A 106 3.77 -11.23 -2.93
C ILE A 106 4.42 -12.24 -1.99
N ALA A 107 3.82 -12.54 -0.84
CA ALA A 107 4.34 -13.55 0.07
C ALA A 107 4.42 -14.93 -0.60
N ILE A 108 3.41 -15.33 -1.39
CA ILE A 108 3.43 -16.59 -2.14
C ILE A 108 4.51 -16.57 -3.22
N LEU A 109 4.60 -15.49 -4.01
CA LEU A 109 5.63 -15.36 -5.05
C LEU A 109 7.02 -15.49 -4.44
N MET A 110 7.27 -14.79 -3.33
CA MET A 110 8.51 -14.85 -2.60
C MET A 110 8.88 -16.24 -2.06
N LEU A 111 7.89 -17.05 -1.64
CA LEU A 111 8.15 -18.43 -1.23
C LEU A 111 8.58 -19.32 -2.41
N ASN A 112 8.09 -19.06 -3.62
CA ASN A 112 8.46 -19.82 -4.81
C ASN A 112 9.86 -19.46 -5.36
N VAL A 113 10.39 -18.30 -4.97
CA VAL A 113 11.71 -17.79 -5.41
C VAL A 113 12.87 -18.55 -4.80
N ILE A 114 12.68 -19.21 -3.66
CA ILE A 114 13.67 -20.12 -3.06
C ILE A 114 14.11 -21.20 -4.08
N ASN A 115 13.28 -21.49 -5.09
CA ASN A 115 13.56 -22.47 -6.14
C ASN A 115 13.83 -21.89 -7.54
N PHE A 116 13.60 -20.60 -7.79
CA PHE A 116 13.72 -19.99 -9.12
C PHE A 116 14.64 -18.77 -9.11
N SER A 117 15.72 -18.88 -9.88
CA SER A 117 16.71 -17.83 -10.12
C SER A 117 16.09 -16.51 -10.61
N HIS A 118 16.40 -15.43 -9.90
CA HIS A 118 16.60 -14.06 -10.42
C HIS A 118 15.44 -13.31 -11.12
N SER A 119 14.21 -13.81 -11.17
CA SER A 119 13.08 -13.14 -11.85
C SER A 119 12.14 -12.33 -10.93
N THR A 120 12.57 -11.98 -9.71
CA THR A 120 11.72 -11.28 -8.74
C THR A 120 11.54 -9.79 -8.96
N GLY A 121 12.35 -9.15 -9.81
CA GLY A 121 12.32 -7.70 -10.03
C GLY A 121 10.90 -7.20 -10.26
N PHE A 122 10.24 -7.74 -11.29
CA PHE A 122 8.89 -7.34 -11.68
C PHE A 122 7.85 -7.36 -10.54
N ALA A 123 7.88 -8.38 -9.66
CA ALA A 123 6.92 -8.48 -8.56
C ALA A 123 7.18 -7.46 -7.44
N VAL A 124 8.43 -7.02 -7.29
CA VAL A 124 8.86 -6.04 -6.30
C VAL A 124 8.65 -4.62 -6.83
N ASP A 125 9.07 -4.38 -8.07
CA ASP A 125 9.10 -3.08 -8.73
C ASP A 125 7.68 -2.54 -8.96
N ASP A 126 6.75 -3.41 -9.39
CA ASP A 126 5.37 -3.05 -9.71
C ASP A 126 4.37 -3.33 -8.58
N ASN A 127 4.84 -3.59 -7.36
CA ASN A 127 3.98 -3.94 -6.22
C ASN A 127 2.84 -2.92 -6.00
N LEU A 128 3.15 -1.63 -6.00
CA LEU A 128 2.16 -0.58 -5.73
C LEU A 128 1.17 -0.42 -6.90
N ILE A 129 1.64 -0.55 -8.14
CA ILE A 129 0.81 -0.55 -9.34
C ILE A 129 -0.15 -1.74 -9.31
N SER A 130 0.36 -2.93 -9.02
CA SER A 130 -0.41 -4.18 -8.86
C SER A 130 -1.50 -4.06 -7.79
N LEU A 131 -1.15 -3.51 -6.61
CA LEU A 131 -2.11 -3.24 -5.53
C LEU A 131 -3.26 -2.35 -6.00
N LEU A 132 -2.96 -1.25 -6.69
CA LEU A 132 -3.96 -0.31 -7.18
C LEU A 132 -4.83 -0.93 -8.29
N LEU A 133 -4.24 -1.74 -9.17
CA LEU A 133 -4.98 -2.50 -10.20
C LEU A 133 -5.94 -3.52 -9.57
N ILE A 134 -5.49 -4.31 -8.60
CA ILE A 134 -6.33 -5.27 -7.85
C ILE A 134 -7.48 -4.52 -7.16
N PHE A 135 -7.19 -3.37 -6.54
CA PHE A 135 -8.21 -2.52 -5.93
C PHE A 135 -9.26 -2.05 -6.94
N ILE A 136 -8.84 -1.47 -8.05
CA ILE A 136 -9.73 -0.98 -9.09
C ILE A 136 -10.57 -2.14 -9.64
N GLY A 137 -9.95 -3.25 -10.02
CA GLY A 137 -10.62 -4.44 -10.52
C GLY A 137 -11.68 -4.94 -9.54
N ARG A 138 -11.33 -5.07 -8.26
CA ARG A 138 -12.26 -5.47 -7.18
C ARG A 138 -13.41 -4.48 -7.03
N LEU A 139 -13.13 -3.18 -7.06
CA LEU A 139 -14.14 -2.13 -6.91
C LEU A 139 -15.17 -2.17 -8.04
N TYR A 140 -14.72 -2.27 -9.28
CA TYR A 140 -15.61 -2.37 -10.44
C TYR A 140 -16.39 -3.68 -10.46
N TYR A 141 -15.76 -4.80 -10.11
CA TYR A 141 -16.42 -6.10 -9.98
C TYR A 141 -17.57 -6.08 -8.96
N LEU A 142 -17.31 -5.57 -7.74
CA LEU A 142 -18.32 -5.51 -6.68
C LEU A 142 -19.49 -4.58 -7.06
N ARG A 143 -19.18 -3.49 -7.78
CA ARG A 143 -20.20 -2.58 -8.30
C ARG A 143 -21.08 -3.24 -9.36
N LEU A 144 -20.50 -3.98 -10.31
CA LEU A 144 -21.24 -4.69 -11.37
C LEU A 144 -22.20 -5.72 -10.78
N LYS A 145 -21.75 -6.48 -9.77
CA LYS A 145 -22.60 -7.49 -9.12
C LYS A 145 -23.69 -6.90 -8.20
N ARG A 146 -23.77 -5.57 -8.04
CA ARG A 146 -24.68 -4.87 -7.11
C ARG A 146 -24.74 -5.54 -5.73
N LYS A 147 -23.64 -6.16 -5.27
CA LYS A 147 -23.66 -6.96 -4.04
C LYS A 147 -23.98 -6.03 -2.87
N LYS A 148 -24.99 -6.38 -2.09
CA LYS A 148 -25.18 -5.79 -0.75
C LYS A 148 -23.90 -6.01 0.06
N GLN A 149 -23.57 -5.00 0.86
CA GLN A 149 -22.52 -4.94 1.88
C GLN A 149 -21.88 -6.31 2.18
N THR A 150 -20.75 -6.64 1.55
CA THR A 150 -19.98 -7.82 1.94
C THR A 150 -19.25 -7.49 3.25
N SER A 151 -19.47 -8.26 4.31
CA SER A 151 -18.60 -8.23 5.48
C SER A 151 -17.19 -8.61 5.03
N VAL A 152 -16.19 -7.90 5.55
CA VAL A 152 -14.80 -8.33 5.37
C VAL A 152 -14.61 -9.50 6.33
N PHE A 153 -14.10 -10.62 5.82
CA PHE A 153 -13.74 -11.73 6.69
C PHE A 153 -12.44 -11.38 7.41
N TYR A 154 -12.41 -11.53 8.73
CA TYR A 154 -11.25 -11.26 9.57
C TYR A 154 -10.83 -12.54 10.31
N LEU A 155 -9.53 -12.73 10.48
CA LEU A 155 -9.00 -13.84 11.27
C LEU A 155 -9.30 -13.65 12.77
N SER A 156 -9.43 -14.75 13.49
CA SER A 156 -9.66 -14.73 14.95
C SER A 156 -8.55 -14.00 15.69
N TYR A 157 -8.89 -13.35 16.81
CA TYR A 157 -7.94 -12.66 17.68
C TYR A 157 -6.83 -13.62 18.17
N LEU A 158 -7.17 -14.71 18.85
CA LEU A 158 -6.19 -15.75 19.20
C LEU A 158 -6.31 -16.96 18.25
N PRO A 159 -5.19 -17.56 17.80
CA PRO A 159 -3.79 -17.18 18.08
C PRO A 159 -3.23 -16.11 17.11
N PHE A 160 -3.89 -15.86 15.98
CA PHE A 160 -3.30 -15.17 14.82
C PHE A 160 -2.85 -13.72 15.09
N ASN A 161 -3.63 -12.95 15.84
CA ASN A 161 -3.30 -11.55 16.15
C ASN A 161 -2.05 -11.45 17.03
N LEU A 162 -1.97 -12.29 18.06
CA LEU A 162 -0.83 -12.31 18.97
C LEU A 162 0.44 -12.77 18.25
N VAL A 163 0.34 -13.88 17.51
CA VAL A 163 1.48 -14.42 16.73
C VAL A 163 1.96 -13.38 15.73
N GLY A 164 1.06 -12.83 14.91
CA GLY A 164 1.41 -11.83 13.89
C GLY A 164 2.10 -10.59 14.47
N LYS A 165 1.63 -10.07 15.61
CA LYS A 165 2.28 -8.93 16.31
C LYS A 165 3.70 -9.27 16.75
N ILE A 166 3.85 -10.35 17.50
CA ILE A 166 5.14 -10.73 18.10
C ILE A 166 6.15 -11.03 17.00
N THR A 167 5.79 -11.87 16.03
CA THR A 167 6.71 -12.27 14.96
C THR A 167 7.07 -11.10 14.06
N ALA A 168 6.10 -10.25 13.68
CA ALA A 168 6.40 -9.07 12.87
C ALA A 168 7.37 -8.12 13.59
N ILE A 169 7.18 -7.86 14.88
CA ILE A 169 8.08 -6.99 15.65
C ILE A 169 9.50 -7.58 15.71
N ILE A 170 9.63 -8.87 16.01
CA ILE A 170 10.93 -9.56 16.04
C ILE A 170 11.66 -9.42 14.70
N PHE A 171 10.95 -9.67 13.60
CA PHE A 171 11.55 -9.56 12.28
C PHE A 171 11.85 -8.10 11.89
N ILE A 172 11.00 -7.12 12.24
CA ILE A 172 11.32 -5.70 12.01
C ILE A 172 12.58 -5.26 12.76
N ILE A 173 12.77 -5.73 14.00
CA ILE A 173 14.00 -5.49 14.77
C ILE A 173 15.19 -6.15 14.07
N GLY A 174 15.04 -7.40 13.63
CA GLY A 174 16.07 -8.10 12.85
C GLY A 174 16.47 -7.36 11.58
N LEU A 175 15.50 -6.86 10.81
CA LEU A 175 15.74 -6.04 9.60
C LEU A 175 16.53 -4.78 9.94
N SER A 176 16.15 -4.10 11.02
CA SER A 176 16.82 -2.87 11.48
C SER A 176 18.27 -3.12 11.88
N ILE A 177 18.57 -4.27 12.49
CA ILE A 177 19.94 -4.68 12.83
C ILE A 177 20.74 -4.99 11.57
N ILE A 178 20.18 -5.75 10.62
CA ILE A 178 20.88 -6.08 9.37
C ILE A 178 21.28 -4.81 8.62
N ILE A 179 20.32 -3.87 8.46
CA ILE A 179 20.57 -2.60 7.76
C ILE A 179 21.53 -1.71 8.57
N GLY A 180 21.32 -1.59 9.88
CA GLY A 180 22.09 -0.69 10.74
C GLY A 180 23.55 -1.10 10.98
N PHE A 181 23.85 -2.40 10.89
CA PHE A 181 25.20 -2.95 11.10
C PHE A 181 25.87 -3.45 9.81
N ASP A 182 25.27 -3.21 8.65
CA ASP A 182 25.79 -3.64 7.33
C ASP A 182 26.18 -5.13 7.32
N LEU A 183 25.28 -5.98 7.84
CA LEU A 183 25.53 -7.41 7.86
C LEU A 183 25.51 -7.97 6.43
N LYS A 184 26.35 -8.97 6.12
CA LYS A 184 26.43 -9.63 4.81
C LYS A 184 25.18 -10.47 4.43
N ILE A 185 24.06 -10.26 5.12
CA ILE A 185 22.78 -10.92 4.88
C ILE A 185 21.92 -9.90 4.16
N GLY A 186 21.43 -10.25 2.97
CA GLY A 186 20.54 -9.36 2.24
C GLY A 186 19.23 -9.07 3.01
N PRO A 187 18.76 -7.81 3.10
CA PRO A 187 17.50 -7.47 3.77
C PRO A 187 16.29 -8.19 3.15
N GLU A 188 16.36 -8.58 1.87
CA GLU A 188 15.34 -9.32 1.13
C GLU A 188 14.97 -10.66 1.78
N TYR A 189 15.92 -11.36 2.40
CA TYR A 189 15.66 -12.65 3.05
C TYR A 189 14.73 -12.51 4.25
N LEU A 190 14.85 -11.40 4.97
CA LEU A 190 14.07 -11.16 6.17
C LEU A 190 12.66 -10.64 5.83
N LEU A 191 12.53 -9.94 4.69
CA LEU A 191 11.24 -9.53 4.14
C LEU A 191 10.32 -10.71 3.80
N TYR A 192 10.88 -11.87 3.40
CA TYR A 192 10.13 -13.11 3.19
C TYR A 192 9.34 -13.54 4.43
N PHE A 193 9.88 -13.28 5.62
CA PHE A 193 9.22 -13.62 6.88
C PHE A 193 8.34 -12.47 7.39
N ILE A 194 8.73 -11.21 7.16
CA ILE A 194 7.95 -10.04 7.61
C ILE A 194 6.59 -9.99 6.92
N LEU A 195 6.54 -10.17 5.60
CA LEU A 195 5.30 -10.01 4.82
C LEU A 195 4.14 -10.90 5.32
N PRO A 196 4.29 -12.23 5.47
CA PRO A 196 3.22 -13.07 6.01
C PRO A 196 2.88 -12.73 7.48
N CYS A 197 3.86 -12.30 8.28
CA CYS A 197 3.61 -11.87 9.66
C CYS A 197 2.79 -10.57 9.72
N MET A 198 3.11 -9.59 8.88
CA MET A 198 2.36 -8.34 8.74
C MET A 198 0.95 -8.61 8.20
N LEU A 199 0.79 -9.56 7.28
CA LEU A 199 -0.52 -9.99 6.79
C LEU A 199 -1.39 -10.52 7.93
N LEU A 200 -0.85 -11.44 8.75
CA LEU A 200 -1.54 -11.99 9.90
C LEU A 200 -1.93 -10.90 10.91
N TRP A 201 -1.02 -9.97 11.17
CA TRP A 201 -1.28 -8.84 12.06
C TRP A 201 -2.44 -7.99 11.52
N ILE A 202 -2.39 -7.55 10.26
CA ILE A 202 -3.39 -6.63 9.70
C ILE A 202 -4.76 -7.28 9.52
N TRP A 203 -4.80 -8.57 9.17
CA TRP A 203 -6.02 -9.31 8.86
C TRP A 203 -6.76 -9.83 10.10
N SER A 204 -6.08 -9.93 11.24
CA SER A 204 -6.69 -10.43 12.47
C SER A 204 -7.51 -9.37 13.21
N LYS A 205 -8.56 -9.83 13.89
CA LYS A 205 -9.40 -9.00 14.77
C LYS A 205 -8.64 -8.57 16.01
N GLU A 206 -8.97 -7.37 16.51
CA GLU A 206 -8.60 -6.96 17.85
C GLU A 206 -9.56 -7.58 18.90
N LYS A 207 -9.16 -7.54 20.17
CA LYS A 207 -9.92 -8.15 21.28
C LYS A 207 -11.39 -7.68 21.33
N ASN A 208 -11.60 -6.38 21.09
CA ASN A 208 -12.92 -5.77 20.96
C ASN A 208 -13.07 -5.25 19.52
N GLU A 209 -13.62 -6.07 18.62
CA GLU A 209 -13.89 -5.67 17.23
C GLU A 209 -15.37 -5.32 17.09
N ASP A 210 -15.67 -4.03 17.02
CA ASP A 210 -17.00 -3.49 16.73
C ASP A 210 -17.05 -2.80 15.35
N ALA A 211 -18.21 -2.23 15.01
CA ALA A 211 -18.42 -1.55 13.73
C ALA A 211 -17.58 -0.27 13.57
N ASP A 212 -17.23 0.40 14.68
CA ASP A 212 -16.45 1.63 14.67
C ASP A 212 -14.96 1.31 14.48
N VAL A 213 -14.44 0.27 15.14
CA VAL A 213 -13.10 -0.29 14.91
C VAL A 213 -12.96 -0.78 13.47
N GLU A 214 -13.96 -1.49 12.91
CA GLU A 214 -13.96 -1.87 11.49
C GLU A 214 -13.85 -0.63 10.60
N LEU A 215 -14.62 0.43 10.89
CA LEU A 215 -14.58 1.66 10.10
C LEU A 215 -13.25 2.42 10.25
N ILE A 216 -12.66 2.47 11.44
CA ILE A 216 -11.32 3.01 11.67
C ILE A 216 -10.31 2.23 10.84
N ARG A 217 -10.33 0.89 10.91
CA ARG A 217 -9.47 -0.01 10.13
C ARG A 217 -9.54 0.32 8.63
N LEU A 218 -10.75 0.37 8.09
CA LEU A 218 -11.00 0.65 6.67
C LEU A 218 -10.52 2.04 6.25
N LYS A 219 -10.77 3.07 7.06
CA LYS A 219 -10.31 4.44 6.79
C LYS A 219 -8.80 4.57 6.89
N THR A 220 -8.19 3.92 7.87
CA THR A 220 -6.74 3.90 8.09
C THR A 220 -6.04 3.22 6.93
N MET A 221 -6.55 2.08 6.46
CA MET A 221 -5.96 1.40 5.29
C MET A 221 -5.94 2.29 4.05
N ARG A 222 -7.03 3.02 3.81
CA ARG A 222 -7.05 4.03 2.75
C ARG A 222 -5.98 5.09 2.95
N LEU A 223 -5.85 5.63 4.16
CA LEU A 223 -4.85 6.66 4.46
C LEU A 223 -3.43 6.13 4.26
N SER A 224 -3.14 4.91 4.70
CA SER A 224 -1.83 4.27 4.56
C SER A 224 -1.44 4.10 3.10
N VAL A 225 -2.35 3.60 2.24
CA VAL A 225 -2.08 3.49 0.81
C VAL A 225 -1.82 4.87 0.19
N LEU A 226 -2.62 5.90 0.54
CA LEU A 226 -2.43 7.26 0.00
C LEU A 226 -1.08 7.86 0.42
N ILE A 227 -0.71 7.77 1.70
CA ILE A 227 0.58 8.22 2.20
C ILE A 227 1.70 7.48 1.47
N ASN A 228 1.54 6.17 1.32
CA ASN A 228 2.54 5.35 0.67
C ASN A 228 2.74 5.70 -0.81
N CYS A 229 1.66 5.98 -1.54
CA CYS A 229 1.77 6.44 -2.92
C CYS A 229 2.55 7.76 -3.03
N VAL A 230 2.29 8.71 -2.13
CA VAL A 230 3.03 9.99 -2.11
C VAL A 230 4.50 9.77 -1.81
N ILE A 231 4.81 8.97 -0.77
CA ILE A 231 6.20 8.65 -0.41
C ILE A 231 6.89 7.94 -1.57
N PHE A 232 6.28 6.91 -2.15
CA PHE A 232 6.88 6.13 -3.24
C PHE A 232 7.19 6.99 -4.46
N VAL A 233 6.27 7.87 -4.87
CA VAL A 233 6.53 8.81 -5.97
C VAL A 233 7.70 9.73 -5.61
N VAL A 234 7.74 10.32 -4.42
CA VAL A 234 8.86 11.18 -4.01
C VAL A 234 10.18 10.41 -4.02
N LEU A 235 10.21 9.18 -3.49
CA LEU A 235 11.42 8.35 -3.45
C LEU A 235 11.90 7.96 -4.86
N THR A 236 10.96 7.70 -5.78
CA THR A 236 11.27 7.40 -7.19
C THR A 236 12.07 8.52 -7.85
N TRP A 237 11.79 9.78 -7.52
CA TRP A 237 12.50 10.92 -8.10
C TRP A 237 13.78 11.32 -7.34
N THR A 238 14.03 10.74 -6.16
CA THR A 238 15.07 11.23 -5.24
C THR A 238 16.16 10.22 -4.91
N ILE A 239 15.92 8.92 -5.11
CA ILE A 239 16.86 7.83 -4.78
C ILE A 239 17.09 6.98 -6.02
N TYR A 240 18.35 6.68 -6.32
CA TYR A 240 18.77 5.99 -7.53
C TYR A 240 19.79 4.88 -7.23
N GLY A 241 20.02 3.99 -8.21
CA GLY A 241 21.02 2.91 -8.15
C GLY A 241 20.70 1.83 -7.09
N VAL A 242 21.74 1.27 -6.45
CA VAL A 242 21.58 0.18 -5.45
C VAL A 242 20.72 0.60 -4.26
N ALA A 243 20.74 1.88 -3.89
CA ALA A 243 19.91 2.42 -2.84
C ALA A 243 18.41 2.36 -3.21
N TYR A 244 18.08 2.53 -4.50
CA TYR A 244 16.70 2.45 -4.98
C TYR A 244 16.12 1.04 -4.85
N LEU A 245 16.89 0.00 -5.17
CA LEU A 245 16.47 -1.40 -4.96
C LEU A 245 16.12 -1.66 -3.49
N THR A 246 16.95 -1.18 -2.57
CA THR A 246 16.69 -1.31 -1.12
C THR A 246 15.40 -0.60 -0.72
N VAL A 247 15.13 0.58 -1.31
CA VAL A 247 13.88 1.32 -1.10
C VAL A 247 12.67 0.55 -1.61
N GLN A 248 12.73 -0.06 -2.78
CA GLN A 248 11.64 -0.89 -3.32
C GLN A 248 11.36 -2.11 -2.43
N PHE A 249 12.40 -2.75 -1.90
CA PHE A 249 12.24 -3.83 -0.93
C PHE A 249 11.54 -3.36 0.35
N VAL A 250 11.95 -2.23 0.92
CA VAL A 250 11.26 -1.61 2.08
C VAL A 250 9.83 -1.20 1.71
N ALA A 251 9.59 -0.79 0.45
CA ALA A 251 8.26 -0.40 -0.03
C ALA A 251 7.25 -1.56 0.04
N LEU A 252 7.68 -2.82 -0.02
CA LEU A 252 6.80 -3.99 0.12
C LEU A 252 6.03 -4.05 1.44
N ILE A 253 6.67 -3.59 2.53
CA ILE A 253 6.10 -3.62 3.89
C ILE A 253 5.63 -2.24 4.37
N SER A 254 5.87 -1.20 3.58
CA SER A 254 5.67 0.19 3.98
C SER A 254 4.20 0.57 4.18
N VAL A 255 3.27 0.10 3.33
CA VAL A 255 1.81 0.31 3.51
C VAL A 255 1.35 -0.27 4.84
N GLN A 256 1.85 -1.45 5.17
CA GLN A 256 1.49 -2.26 6.33
C GLN A 256 2.03 -1.62 7.61
N LEU A 257 3.26 -1.12 7.58
CA LEU A 257 3.87 -0.36 8.68
C LEU A 257 3.09 0.93 8.97
N VAL A 258 2.86 1.75 7.95
CA VAL A 258 2.10 3.01 8.09
C VAL A 258 0.69 2.71 8.62
N PHE A 259 0.05 1.65 8.13
CA PHE A 259 -1.24 1.18 8.62
C PHE A 259 -1.22 0.83 10.11
N VAL A 260 -0.31 -0.03 10.54
CA VAL A 260 -0.22 -0.45 11.95
C VAL A 260 -0.04 0.77 12.86
N ILE A 261 0.90 1.66 12.53
CA ILE A 261 1.21 2.85 13.34
C ILE A 261 -0.04 3.73 13.50
N ILE A 262 -0.69 4.10 12.39
CA ILE A 262 -1.84 4.99 12.41
C ILE A 262 -3.05 4.31 13.07
N PHE A 263 -3.24 3.01 12.83
CA PHE A 263 -4.39 2.27 13.32
C PHE A 263 -4.42 2.24 14.85
N TYR A 264 -3.28 1.89 15.48
CA TYR A 264 -3.19 1.90 16.94
C TYR A 264 -3.24 3.29 17.54
N ALA A 265 -2.64 4.29 16.89
CA ALA A 265 -2.76 5.67 17.34
C ALA A 265 -4.23 6.13 17.39
N LEU A 266 -5.04 5.74 16.39
CA LEU A 266 -6.45 6.08 16.33
C LEU A 266 -7.31 5.28 17.31
N ILE A 267 -7.04 3.98 17.51
CA ILE A 267 -7.72 3.17 18.54
C ILE A 267 -7.45 3.74 19.93
N TYR A 268 -6.19 4.06 20.24
CA TYR A 268 -5.83 4.64 21.53
C TYR A 268 -6.51 5.99 21.77
N LYS A 269 -6.63 6.81 20.73
CA LYS A 269 -7.37 8.07 20.82
C LYS A 269 -8.86 7.84 21.04
N ALA A 270 -9.46 6.86 20.37
CA ALA A 270 -10.88 6.54 20.49
C ALA A 270 -11.24 5.98 21.87
N SER A 271 -10.42 5.10 22.44
CA SER A 271 -10.65 4.57 23.78
C SER A 271 -10.60 5.65 24.85
N LYS A 272 -9.68 6.61 24.72
CA LYS A 272 -9.56 7.75 25.65
C LYS A 272 -10.71 8.76 25.54
N SER A 273 -11.37 8.87 24.39
CA SER A 273 -12.56 9.72 24.25
C SER A 273 -13.80 9.10 24.89
N ASP A 274 -13.90 7.77 24.88
CA ASP A 274 -15.03 7.04 25.46
C ASP A 274 -15.01 7.11 27.00
N ASP A 275 -13.82 7.03 27.59
CA ASP A 275 -13.57 7.13 29.04
C ASP A 275 -13.82 8.55 29.62
N LYS A 276 -14.04 9.56 28.77
CA LYS A 276 -14.29 10.95 29.18
C LYS A 276 -15.76 11.38 29.07
N GLY A 277 -16.67 10.49 28.68
CA GLY A 277 -18.12 10.78 28.68
C GLY A 277 -18.69 10.82 30.11
N PRO A 278 -19.60 11.75 30.46
CA PRO A 278 -20.23 11.74 31.77
C PRO A 278 -21.05 10.46 31.96
N PRO A 279 -21.05 9.84 33.14
CA PRO A 279 -21.94 8.71 33.42
C PRO A 279 -23.38 9.17 33.24
N ILE A 280 -24.13 8.48 32.40
CA ILE A 280 -25.58 8.67 32.26
C ILE A 280 -26.20 8.21 33.58
N THR A 281 -26.36 9.12 34.53
CA THR A 281 -27.20 8.90 35.71
C THR A 281 -28.64 8.83 35.20
N ALA A 282 -29.14 7.60 35.06
CA ALA A 282 -30.56 7.37 34.85
C ALA A 282 -31.35 8.04 35.99
N PRO A 283 -32.38 8.86 35.70
CA PRO A 283 -33.25 9.34 36.76
C PRO A 283 -34.06 8.16 37.28
N VAL A 284 -33.80 7.78 38.53
CA VAL A 284 -34.70 6.94 39.31
C VAL A 284 -35.97 7.77 39.51
N MET A 285 -37.04 7.43 38.78
CA MET A 285 -38.37 7.88 39.13
C MET A 285 -38.97 6.87 40.11
N SER A 286 -38.96 7.26 41.37
CA SER A 286 -39.83 6.80 42.46
C SER A 286 -41.29 7.13 42.17
#